data_AF-A0A0E3ZFR1-F1
#
_entry.id   AF-A0A0E3ZFR1-F1
#
_cell.length_a   1.000
_cell.length_b   1.000
_cell.length_c   1.000
_cell.angle_alpha   90.00
_cell.angle_beta   90.00
_cell.angle_gamma   90.00
#
_symmetry.space_group_name_H-M   'P 1'
#
loop_
_entity.id
_entity.type
_entity.pdbx_description
1 polymer ?
#
loop_
_entity_poly.entity_id
_entity_poly.type
_entity_poly.pdbx_seq_one_letter_code
_entity_poly.pdbx_strand_id
1 'polypeptide(L)'
;MKQVISIASLIVLMITSFIACTSPPSDTKQLLTEHVIIVVIDGSRYSETWDTTPGLIPNMSTNLKGKGSFLGNFYNDAYTYTNSGHAAITTGVNQPIDNDGDEFPANPSIFQYYLKKTGKPATSAWIVSSKDKLHILADTKQEEWQGAYQPSINCGVNGPGSGYRMDSLTLVEAKRVLTTHKPNLMLINFMEPDGYAHAGNWDNYLRGIVRNDRYVMQLWEFLQEDPAFHKKTTLLVTNDHGRHLDGINGGWMEHGDKCAGCEQIFLLALGPDFKKGEVAARYTLVDIAPTVAHLLQFEMDSVVVVPRPDTTVVELAMDSTVVGARKDSIQVEMKTDTTILQGRVIKELFK
;
A
#
# COMPACT_ATOMS: atom_id res chain seq x y z
N MET A 1 53.24 -30.36 -80.24
CA MET A 1 53.34 -28.96 -79.80
C MET A 1 51.98 -28.52 -79.31
N LYS A 2 51.92 -28.05 -78.06
CA LYS A 2 50.75 -27.56 -77.34
C LYS A 2 50.54 -26.07 -77.63
N GLN A 3 49.30 -25.58 -77.59
CA GLN A 3 48.85 -24.20 -77.25
C GLN A 3 47.44 -23.95 -77.87
N VAL A 4 46.41 -23.33 -77.29
CA VAL A 4 46.16 -22.67 -75.99
C VAL A 4 44.65 -22.79 -75.64
N ILE A 5 44.40 -22.79 -74.34
CA ILE A 5 43.17 -22.73 -73.53
C ILE A 5 42.32 -21.46 -73.77
N SER A 6 40.99 -21.54 -73.66
CA SER A 6 40.19 -20.65 -72.79
C SER A 6 38.70 -21.04 -72.79
N ILE A 7 38.25 -21.67 -71.70
CA ILE A 7 36.83 -21.69 -71.30
C ILE A 7 36.79 -20.93 -69.98
N ALA A 8 36.12 -19.78 -69.98
CA ALA A 8 35.91 -18.97 -68.81
C ALA A 8 34.86 -19.63 -67.90
N SER A 9 35.27 -20.00 -66.69
CA SER A 9 34.35 -20.38 -65.60
C SER A 9 33.94 -19.12 -64.84
N LEU A 10 32.65 -18.77 -64.95
CA LEU A 10 32.02 -17.71 -64.16
C LEU A 10 31.66 -18.28 -62.79
N ILE A 11 32.44 -17.93 -61.75
CA ILE A 11 32.11 -18.25 -60.35
C ILE A 11 31.20 -17.14 -59.84
N VAL A 12 29.91 -17.42 -59.67
CA VAL A 12 28.97 -16.57 -58.95
C VAL A 12 29.09 -16.90 -57.46
N LEU A 13 29.71 -15.99 -56.70
CA LEU A 13 29.81 -16.08 -55.24
C LEU A 13 28.50 -15.56 -54.63
N MET A 14 27.59 -16.46 -54.25
CA MET A 14 26.44 -16.10 -53.40
C MET A 14 26.95 -15.83 -51.98
N ILE A 15 26.99 -14.56 -51.59
CA ILE A 15 27.20 -14.13 -50.20
C ILE A 15 25.82 -14.18 -49.52
N THR A 16 25.54 -15.25 -48.80
CA THR A 16 24.39 -15.33 -47.88
C THR A 16 24.74 -14.55 -46.61
N SER A 17 24.16 -13.35 -46.48
CA SER A 17 24.24 -12.57 -45.26
C SER A 17 23.26 -13.15 -44.23
N PHE A 18 23.76 -13.99 -43.33
CA PHE A 18 23.03 -14.38 -42.12
C PHE A 18 23.12 -13.22 -41.11
N ILE A 19 22.17 -12.29 -41.19
CA ILE A 19 21.91 -11.36 -40.08
C ILE A 19 21.15 -12.17 -39.04
N ALA A 20 21.91 -12.78 -38.11
CA ALA A 20 21.34 -13.30 -36.89
C ALA A 20 20.92 -12.10 -36.02
N CYS A 21 19.63 -11.75 -36.05
CA CYS A 21 19.02 -10.94 -34.99
C CYS A 21 19.03 -11.77 -33.69
N THR A 22 20.14 -11.75 -32.96
CA THR A 22 20.14 -12.17 -31.57
C THR A 22 19.53 -11.03 -30.75
N SER A 23 18.21 -11.02 -30.62
CA SER A 23 17.59 -10.34 -29.49
C SER A 23 18.16 -10.96 -28.21
N PRO A 24 18.69 -10.17 -27.27
CA PRO A 24 19.17 -10.71 -26.01
C PRO A 24 18.02 -11.48 -25.33
N PRO A 25 18.30 -12.58 -24.60
CA PRO A 25 17.29 -13.22 -23.79
C PRO A 25 16.74 -12.16 -22.83
N SER A 26 15.45 -11.86 -22.94
CA SER A 26 14.73 -11.10 -21.92
C SER A 26 14.60 -12.02 -20.71
N ASP A 27 15.64 -12.10 -19.89
CA ASP A 27 15.69 -12.86 -18.63
C ASP A 27 14.82 -12.21 -17.52
N THR A 28 13.89 -11.33 -17.88
CA THR A 28 12.83 -10.90 -16.96
C THR A 28 11.73 -11.95 -16.99
N LYS A 29 11.80 -12.86 -16.02
CA LYS A 29 10.72 -13.81 -15.70
C LYS A 29 9.39 -13.06 -15.64
N GLN A 30 8.46 -13.41 -16.51
CA GLN A 30 7.14 -12.79 -16.57
C GLN A 30 6.41 -13.02 -15.24
N LEU A 31 5.89 -11.93 -14.65
CA LEU A 31 5.08 -12.00 -13.43
C LEU A 31 3.73 -12.66 -13.73
N LEU A 32 3.27 -13.49 -12.79
CA LEU A 32 2.02 -14.25 -12.87
C LEU A 32 0.83 -13.49 -12.26
N THR A 33 1.10 -12.47 -11.44
CA THR A 33 0.08 -11.66 -10.78
C THR A 33 -0.73 -10.84 -11.79
N GLU A 34 -2.05 -11.05 -11.80
CA GLU A 34 -3.04 -10.26 -12.53
C GLU A 34 -3.93 -9.43 -11.57
N HIS A 35 -4.01 -9.84 -10.30
CA HIS A 35 -4.81 -9.22 -9.26
C HIS A 35 -3.98 -8.93 -8.01
N VAL A 36 -4.08 -7.73 -7.45
CA VAL A 36 -3.45 -7.36 -6.18
C VAL A 36 -4.53 -6.92 -5.20
N ILE A 37 -4.58 -7.60 -4.06
CA ILE A 37 -5.47 -7.28 -2.94
C ILE A 37 -4.61 -6.84 -1.76
N ILE A 38 -4.86 -5.65 -1.24
CA ILE A 38 -4.18 -5.08 -0.07
C ILE A 38 -5.19 -5.09 1.08
N VAL A 39 -4.85 -5.75 2.18
CA VAL A 39 -5.64 -5.75 3.41
C VAL A 39 -4.89 -4.97 4.46
N VAL A 40 -5.55 -3.95 5.00
CA VAL A 40 -5.05 -3.15 6.12
C VAL A 40 -5.90 -3.49 7.34
N ILE A 41 -5.23 -3.93 8.42
CA ILE A 41 -5.84 -4.14 9.73
C ILE A 41 -5.45 -2.94 10.59
N ASP A 42 -6.41 -2.09 10.91
CA ASP A 42 -6.16 -0.78 11.50
C ASP A 42 -5.69 -0.89 12.97
N GLY A 43 -4.54 -0.31 13.29
CA GLY A 43 -4.07 -0.09 14.66
C GLY A 43 -3.89 -1.32 15.55
N SER A 44 -3.45 -2.47 15.00
CA SER A 44 -2.99 -3.60 15.83
C SER A 44 -1.57 -3.39 16.33
N ARG A 45 -1.33 -3.51 17.63
CA ARG A 45 0.02 -3.58 18.18
C ARG A 45 0.72 -4.88 17.76
N TYR A 46 1.99 -4.77 17.41
CA TYR A 46 2.83 -5.92 17.05
C TYR A 46 2.99 -6.94 18.19
N SER A 47 2.98 -6.50 19.45
CA SER A 47 3.12 -7.34 20.64
C SER A 47 1.98 -8.36 20.80
N GLU A 48 0.75 -7.94 20.53
CA GLU A 48 -0.45 -8.77 20.61
C GLU A 48 -0.67 -9.63 19.34
N THR A 49 0.19 -9.48 18.32
CA THR A 49 0.13 -10.27 17.09
C THR A 49 1.37 -11.13 16.91
N TRP A 50 2.51 -10.54 16.55
CA TRP A 50 3.65 -11.24 15.98
C TRP A 50 4.76 -11.52 16.99
N ASP A 51 4.80 -10.83 18.14
CA ASP A 51 5.71 -11.20 19.24
C ASP A 51 5.20 -12.40 20.05
N THR A 52 3.92 -12.71 19.95
CA THR A 52 3.27 -13.77 20.75
C THR A 52 2.67 -14.89 19.90
N THR A 53 3.34 -15.30 18.81
CA THR A 53 2.78 -16.32 17.88
C THR A 53 2.77 -17.76 18.45
N PRO A 54 1.75 -18.57 18.13
CA PRO A 54 0.65 -18.27 17.21
C PRO A 54 -0.40 -17.31 17.79
N GLY A 55 -0.45 -17.17 19.12
CA GLY A 55 -1.19 -16.11 19.82
C GLY A 55 -2.62 -15.92 19.35
N LEU A 56 -2.96 -14.66 19.09
CA LEU A 56 -4.27 -14.23 18.61
C LEU A 56 -4.42 -14.36 17.08
N ILE A 57 -3.35 -14.69 16.37
CA ILE A 57 -3.29 -14.71 14.90
C ILE A 57 -2.89 -16.07 14.30
N PRO A 58 -3.45 -17.20 14.77
CA PRO A 58 -2.99 -18.52 14.36
C PRO A 58 -3.13 -18.78 12.85
N ASN A 59 -4.07 -18.14 12.15
CA ASN A 59 -4.19 -18.32 10.71
C ASN A 59 -3.07 -17.60 9.95
N MET A 60 -2.84 -16.32 10.24
CA MET A 60 -1.75 -15.57 9.61
C MET A 60 -0.40 -16.18 9.98
N SER A 61 -0.15 -16.46 11.27
CA SER A 61 1.17 -16.88 11.73
C SER A 61 1.55 -18.30 11.35
N THR A 62 0.60 -19.23 11.36
CA THR A 62 0.87 -20.66 11.19
C THR A 62 0.44 -21.15 9.81
N ASN A 63 -0.78 -20.79 9.38
CA ASN A 63 -1.36 -21.33 8.15
C ASN A 63 -0.91 -20.56 6.90
N LEU A 64 -0.72 -19.24 7.00
CA LEU A 64 -0.45 -18.38 5.85
C LEU A 64 1.02 -17.97 5.73
N LYS A 65 1.72 -17.67 6.83
CA LYS A 65 3.13 -17.21 6.82
C LYS A 65 4.03 -18.07 5.92
N GLY A 66 3.94 -19.40 6.02
CA GLY A 66 4.75 -20.32 5.21
C GLY A 66 4.35 -20.46 3.73
N LYS A 67 3.22 -19.87 3.32
CA LYS A 67 2.74 -19.90 1.92
C LYS A 67 3.31 -18.78 1.07
N GLY A 68 3.89 -17.73 1.67
CA GLY A 68 4.50 -16.61 1.00
C GLY A 68 5.67 -16.01 1.79
N SER A 69 5.92 -14.73 1.60
CA SER A 69 6.97 -13.98 2.29
C SER A 69 6.42 -13.24 3.49
N PHE A 70 7.19 -13.19 4.58
CA PHE A 70 6.85 -12.42 5.78
C PHE A 70 7.97 -11.45 6.13
N LEU A 71 7.60 -10.19 6.35
CA LEU A 71 8.47 -9.11 6.78
C LEU A 71 8.04 -8.67 8.17
N GLY A 72 8.79 -9.10 9.19
CA GLY A 72 8.68 -8.53 10.54
C GLY A 72 9.44 -7.21 10.69
N ASN A 73 10.43 -6.95 9.82
CA ASN A 73 11.15 -5.67 9.77
C ASN A 73 10.43 -4.68 8.84
N PHE A 74 9.15 -4.44 9.11
CA PHE A 74 8.29 -3.55 8.33
C PHE A 74 7.69 -2.46 9.23
N TYR A 75 7.71 -1.20 8.81
CA TYR A 75 7.43 -0.07 9.70
C TYR A 75 6.56 1.02 9.07
N ASN A 76 5.81 1.74 9.89
CA ASN A 76 5.37 3.11 9.61
C ASN A 76 6.25 4.06 10.42
N ASP A 77 7.36 4.53 9.85
CA ASP A 77 8.32 5.42 10.52
C ASP A 77 8.11 6.91 10.19
N ALA A 78 6.87 7.27 9.82
CA ALA A 78 6.48 8.64 9.51
C ALA A 78 5.33 9.12 10.40
N TYR A 79 4.09 9.05 9.90
CA TYR A 79 2.90 9.56 10.57
C TYR A 79 2.00 8.38 10.94
N THR A 80 1.94 8.06 12.22
CA THR A 80 1.26 6.88 12.76
C THR A 80 -0.23 7.13 12.99
N TYR A 81 -0.90 7.77 12.03
CA TYR A 81 -2.34 8.02 11.99
C TYR A 81 -2.99 7.32 10.81
N THR A 82 -4.26 6.95 10.94
CA THR A 82 -4.98 6.15 9.95
C THR A 82 -4.87 6.71 8.52
N ASN A 83 -5.32 7.94 8.28
CA ASN A 83 -5.33 8.51 6.94
C ASN A 83 -3.91 8.68 6.38
N SER A 84 -2.93 9.02 7.22
CA SER A 84 -1.53 9.18 6.80
C SER A 84 -0.87 7.85 6.43
N GLY A 85 -1.07 6.80 7.24
CA GLY A 85 -0.56 5.47 6.93
C GLY A 85 -1.19 4.91 5.65
N HIS A 86 -2.50 5.07 5.48
CA HIS A 86 -3.19 4.67 4.25
C HIS A 86 -2.72 5.47 3.03
N ALA A 87 -2.54 6.79 3.15
CA ALA A 87 -1.98 7.60 2.07
C ALA A 87 -0.57 7.14 1.69
N ALA A 88 0.28 6.78 2.66
CA ALA A 88 1.61 6.23 2.40
C ALA A 88 1.54 4.90 1.64
N ILE A 89 0.64 3.99 2.03
CA ILE A 89 0.41 2.70 1.34
C ILE A 89 -0.01 2.94 -0.12
N THR A 90 -0.93 3.87 -0.36
CA THR A 90 -1.55 4.04 -1.68
C THR A 90 -0.80 4.99 -2.60
N THR A 91 0.02 5.90 -2.09
CA THR A 91 0.76 6.88 -2.92
C THR A 91 2.26 6.58 -2.98
N GLY A 92 2.79 5.79 -2.04
CA GLY A 92 4.23 5.63 -1.86
C GLY A 92 4.90 6.87 -1.25
N VAL A 93 4.12 7.78 -0.65
CA VAL A 93 4.59 9.04 -0.11
C VAL A 93 4.11 9.23 1.32
N ASN A 94 5.05 9.45 2.24
CA ASN A 94 4.74 9.86 3.59
C ASN A 94 4.25 11.31 3.59
N GLN A 95 3.04 11.55 4.08
CA GLN A 95 2.50 12.89 4.25
C GLN A 95 1.71 13.01 5.55
N PRO A 96 1.78 14.15 6.24
CA PRO A 96 0.74 14.50 7.19
C PRO A 96 -0.53 14.79 6.37
N ILE A 97 -1.66 14.35 6.89
CA ILE A 97 -2.96 14.56 6.28
C ILE A 97 -3.98 14.54 7.40
N ASP A 98 -5.02 15.37 7.27
CA ASP A 98 -6.18 15.35 8.14
C ASP A 98 -6.70 13.91 8.34
N ASN A 99 -7.02 13.58 9.59
CA ASN A 99 -7.46 12.24 9.95
C ASN A 99 -8.98 12.12 10.10
N ASP A 100 -9.75 13.14 9.70
CA ASP A 100 -11.21 13.15 9.72
C ASP A 100 -11.81 12.82 8.33
N GLY A 101 -11.01 12.96 7.27
CA GLY A 101 -11.40 12.59 5.90
C GLY A 101 -11.81 13.77 5.03
N ASP A 102 -11.43 14.98 5.43
CA ASP A 102 -11.75 16.22 4.71
C ASP A 102 -10.60 16.68 3.80
N GLU A 103 -9.51 15.92 3.77
CA GLU A 103 -8.31 16.23 2.99
C GLU A 103 -7.95 15.10 2.02
N PHE A 104 -7.79 15.42 0.74
CA PHE A 104 -7.24 14.46 -0.24
C PHE A 104 -5.72 14.35 -0.14
N PRO A 105 -5.13 13.16 -0.42
CA PRO A 105 -3.68 12.98 -0.56
C PRO A 105 -3.04 13.97 -1.53
N ALA A 106 -1.81 14.37 -1.25
CA ALA A 106 -1.08 15.33 -2.09
C ALA A 106 -0.59 14.74 -3.42
N ASN A 107 -0.66 13.41 -3.57
CA ASN A 107 -0.28 12.69 -4.80
C ASN A 107 -1.37 11.72 -5.22
N PRO A 108 -1.50 11.44 -6.53
CA PRO A 108 -2.39 10.41 -7.03
C PRO A 108 -2.03 9.05 -6.45
N SER A 109 -3.05 8.24 -6.19
CA SER A 109 -2.85 6.89 -5.68
C SER A 109 -2.44 5.90 -6.77
N ILE A 110 -1.90 4.75 -6.39
CA ILE A 110 -1.64 3.60 -7.27
C ILE A 110 -2.86 3.18 -8.08
N PHE A 111 -4.07 3.46 -7.57
CA PHE A 111 -5.32 3.19 -8.27
C PHE A 111 -5.51 4.14 -9.46
N GLN A 112 -5.28 5.44 -9.26
CA GLN A 112 -5.34 6.42 -10.35
C GLN A 112 -4.27 6.13 -11.41
N TYR A 113 -3.03 5.81 -11.01
CA TYR A 113 -1.99 5.40 -11.94
C TYR A 113 -2.38 4.13 -12.72
N TYR A 114 -2.89 3.10 -12.04
CA TYR A 114 -3.33 1.87 -12.68
C TYR A 114 -4.41 2.12 -13.74
N LEU A 115 -5.45 2.89 -13.39
CA LEU A 115 -6.56 3.21 -14.28
C LEU A 115 -6.12 4.10 -15.45
N LYS A 116 -5.26 5.10 -15.21
CA LYS A 116 -4.68 5.92 -16.28
C LYS A 116 -3.85 5.08 -17.25
N LYS A 117 -2.99 4.20 -16.73
CA LYS A 117 -2.11 3.36 -17.58
C LYS A 117 -2.90 2.37 -18.42
N THR A 118 -3.92 1.74 -17.83
CA THR A 118 -4.63 0.62 -18.47
C THR A 118 -5.85 1.06 -19.28
N GLY A 119 -6.41 2.24 -19.00
CA GLY A 119 -7.67 2.71 -19.59
C GLY A 119 -8.89 1.85 -19.17
N LYS A 120 -8.75 0.99 -18.17
CA LYS A 120 -9.84 0.14 -17.67
C LYS A 120 -10.89 0.97 -16.92
N PRO A 121 -12.14 0.48 -16.80
CA PRO A 121 -13.16 1.17 -16.03
C PRO A 121 -12.79 1.24 -14.54
N ALA A 122 -13.36 2.22 -13.84
CA ALA A 122 -13.21 2.40 -12.39
C ALA A 122 -13.45 1.11 -11.60
N THR A 123 -14.40 0.27 -12.03
CA THR A 123 -14.72 -1.02 -11.39
C THR A 123 -13.59 -2.06 -11.46
N SER A 124 -12.50 -1.80 -12.18
CA SER A 124 -11.30 -2.65 -12.15
C SER A 124 -10.37 -2.34 -10.97
N ALA A 125 -10.64 -1.26 -10.23
CA ALA A 125 -9.84 -0.80 -9.10
C ALA A 125 -10.77 -0.35 -7.95
N TRP A 126 -10.59 -0.85 -6.72
CA TRP A 126 -11.52 -0.58 -5.61
C TRP A 126 -10.86 -0.21 -4.30
N ILE A 127 -11.51 0.68 -3.56
CA ILE A 127 -11.25 0.91 -2.14
C ILE A 127 -12.51 0.53 -1.36
N VAL A 128 -12.41 -0.51 -0.53
CA VAL A 128 -13.49 -0.99 0.33
C VAL A 128 -13.05 -0.84 1.77
N SER A 129 -13.79 -0.10 2.58
CA SER A 129 -13.33 0.26 3.92
C SER A 129 -14.46 0.23 4.94
N SER A 130 -14.14 -0.22 6.14
CA SER A 130 -14.98 -0.02 7.32
C SER A 130 -15.10 1.46 7.71
N LYS A 131 -14.02 2.24 7.61
CA LYS A 131 -14.03 3.70 7.88
C LYS A 131 -14.42 4.47 6.61
N ASP A 132 -15.48 5.28 6.66
CA ASP A 132 -15.96 6.09 5.52
C ASP A 132 -14.96 7.15 5.06
N LYS A 133 -14.23 7.75 6.00
CA LYS A 133 -13.22 8.78 5.76
C LYS A 133 -12.11 8.36 4.80
N LEU A 134 -11.84 7.06 4.65
CA LEU A 134 -10.83 6.55 3.70
C LEU A 134 -11.25 6.65 2.23
N HIS A 135 -12.44 7.18 1.92
CA HIS A 135 -12.81 7.54 0.56
C HIS A 135 -11.84 8.54 -0.08
N ILE A 136 -11.13 9.34 0.73
CA ILE A 136 -10.13 10.31 0.25
C ILE A 136 -9.02 9.68 -0.59
N LEU A 137 -8.74 8.39 -0.43
CA LEU A 137 -7.69 7.68 -1.17
C LEU A 137 -8.02 7.48 -2.65
N ALA A 138 -9.28 7.73 -3.05
CA ALA A 138 -9.74 7.61 -4.43
C ALA A 138 -9.33 8.81 -5.30
N ASP A 139 -8.84 9.91 -4.70
CA ASP A 139 -8.44 11.11 -5.42
C ASP A 139 -7.22 11.78 -4.78
N THR A 140 -6.84 12.93 -5.32
CA THR A 140 -5.66 13.69 -4.91
C THR A 140 -5.88 15.19 -5.01
N LYS A 141 -5.03 15.99 -4.34
CA LYS A 141 -4.91 17.43 -4.52
C LYS A 141 -4.15 17.84 -5.79
N GLN A 142 -3.47 16.94 -6.51
CA GLN A 142 -2.79 17.34 -7.76
C GLN A 142 -3.79 17.72 -8.84
N GLU A 143 -3.73 18.98 -9.30
CA GLU A 143 -4.72 19.55 -10.23
C GLU A 143 -4.90 18.75 -11.51
N GLU A 144 -3.82 18.20 -12.08
CA GLU A 144 -3.85 17.38 -13.29
C GLU A 144 -4.50 15.99 -13.12
N TRP A 145 -4.70 15.55 -11.87
CA TRP A 145 -5.25 14.23 -11.53
C TRP A 145 -6.61 14.30 -10.83
N GLN A 146 -6.97 15.46 -10.25
CA GLN A 146 -8.23 15.69 -9.55
C GLN A 146 -9.43 15.24 -10.40
N GLY A 147 -10.28 14.39 -9.83
CA GLY A 147 -11.48 13.86 -10.48
C GLY A 147 -11.21 12.90 -11.66
N ALA A 148 -9.94 12.63 -11.99
CA ALA A 148 -9.55 11.76 -13.08
C ALA A 148 -9.11 10.39 -12.57
N TYR A 149 -9.47 9.35 -13.33
CA TYR A 149 -9.03 7.96 -13.08
C TYR A 149 -9.36 7.45 -11.67
N GLN A 150 -10.44 7.93 -11.06
CA GLN A 150 -10.82 7.53 -9.71
C GLN A 150 -11.26 6.05 -9.68
N PRO A 151 -10.78 5.25 -8.71
CA PRO A 151 -11.30 3.91 -8.47
C PRO A 151 -12.73 3.96 -7.94
N SER A 152 -13.42 2.83 -8.02
CA SER A 152 -14.70 2.66 -7.33
C SER A 152 -14.49 2.60 -5.81
N ILE A 153 -15.42 3.17 -5.04
CA ILE A 153 -15.36 3.18 -3.57
C ILE A 153 -16.56 2.49 -2.93
N ASN A 154 -16.32 1.87 -1.78
CA ASN A 154 -17.35 1.37 -0.87
C ASN A 154 -16.83 1.53 0.58
N CYS A 155 -16.94 2.74 1.11
CA CYS A 155 -16.39 3.12 2.42
C CYS A 155 -17.53 3.45 3.40
N GLY A 156 -17.43 2.95 4.63
CA GLY A 156 -18.41 3.23 5.68
C GLY A 156 -19.71 2.43 5.56
N VAL A 157 -20.76 2.90 6.24
CA VAL A 157 -22.07 2.24 6.22
C VAL A 157 -22.71 2.32 4.84
N ASN A 158 -22.77 3.52 4.26
CA ASN A 158 -23.44 3.84 2.99
C ASN A 158 -22.66 4.86 2.13
N GLY A 159 -21.34 5.01 2.34
CA GLY A 159 -20.50 5.98 1.61
C GLY A 159 -19.86 7.05 2.52
N PRO A 160 -19.20 8.06 1.91
CA PRO A 160 -18.58 9.17 2.65
C PRO A 160 -19.57 9.87 3.61
N GLY A 161 -19.16 10.13 4.84
CA GLY A 161 -19.98 10.78 5.87
C GLY A 161 -21.03 9.89 6.54
N SER A 162 -21.06 8.59 6.23
CA SER A 162 -22.02 7.64 6.83
C SER A 162 -21.52 6.96 8.11
N GLY A 163 -20.30 7.29 8.55
CA GLY A 163 -19.65 6.68 9.71
C GLY A 163 -19.11 5.27 9.41
N TYR A 164 -18.74 4.57 10.48
CA TYR A 164 -17.99 3.33 10.36
C TYR A 164 -18.89 2.09 10.29
N ARG A 165 -18.53 1.19 9.38
CA ARG A 165 -19.17 -0.12 9.20
C ARG A 165 -18.39 -1.21 9.91
N MET A 166 -19.09 -2.20 10.45
CA MET A 166 -18.48 -3.38 11.05
C MET A 166 -17.65 -4.17 10.03
N ASP A 167 -16.48 -4.66 10.46
CA ASP A 167 -15.54 -5.42 9.62
C ASP A 167 -16.17 -6.67 9.00
N SER A 168 -17.11 -7.33 9.69
CA SER A 168 -17.87 -8.47 9.14
C SER A 168 -18.66 -8.10 7.88
N LEU A 169 -19.29 -6.93 7.87
CA LEU A 169 -20.04 -6.42 6.73
C LEU A 169 -19.09 -5.90 5.64
N THR A 170 -17.97 -5.29 6.02
CA THR A 170 -16.92 -4.90 5.07
C THR A 170 -16.34 -6.12 4.34
N LEU A 171 -16.13 -7.25 5.01
CA LEU A 171 -15.70 -8.50 4.36
C LEU A 171 -16.77 -9.02 3.37
N VAL A 172 -18.05 -8.92 3.72
CA VAL A 172 -19.15 -9.29 2.80
C VAL A 172 -19.14 -8.40 1.56
N GLU A 173 -19.03 -7.08 1.72
CA GLU A 173 -18.94 -6.15 0.59
C GLU A 173 -17.69 -6.38 -0.25
N ALA A 174 -16.54 -6.64 0.37
CA ALA A 174 -15.31 -6.99 -0.33
C ALA A 174 -15.49 -8.24 -1.20
N LYS A 175 -16.04 -9.33 -0.65
CA LYS A 175 -16.34 -10.54 -1.40
C LYS A 175 -17.37 -10.30 -2.51
N ARG A 176 -18.39 -9.48 -2.27
CA ARG A 176 -19.38 -9.10 -3.29
C ARG A 176 -18.73 -8.36 -4.46
N VAL A 177 -17.83 -7.42 -4.18
CA VAL A 177 -17.05 -6.71 -5.21
C VAL A 177 -16.16 -7.67 -5.98
N LEU A 178 -15.44 -8.56 -5.30
CA LEU A 178 -14.57 -9.56 -5.93
C LEU A 178 -15.36 -10.51 -6.85
N THR A 179 -16.53 -10.98 -6.42
CA THR A 179 -17.40 -11.83 -7.25
C THR A 179 -17.95 -11.07 -8.46
N THR A 180 -18.39 -9.83 -8.27
CA THR A 180 -19.14 -9.07 -9.29
C THR A 180 -18.23 -8.43 -10.33
N HIS A 181 -17.15 -7.79 -9.87
CA HIS A 181 -16.32 -6.92 -10.70
C HIS A 181 -14.95 -7.49 -11.02
N LYS A 182 -14.48 -8.47 -10.22
CA LYS A 182 -13.16 -9.11 -10.37
C LYS A 182 -12.02 -8.09 -10.58
N PRO A 183 -11.88 -7.11 -9.67
CA PRO A 183 -10.94 -6.01 -9.85
C PRO A 183 -9.50 -6.50 -9.88
N ASN A 184 -8.66 -5.82 -10.63
CA ASN A 184 -7.22 -6.08 -10.70
C ASN A 184 -6.46 -5.47 -9.52
N LEU A 185 -6.99 -4.43 -8.90
CA LEU A 185 -6.38 -3.78 -7.75
C LEU A 185 -7.45 -3.44 -6.72
N MET A 186 -7.27 -3.85 -5.47
CA MET A 186 -8.25 -3.57 -4.43
C MET A 186 -7.57 -3.36 -3.09
N LEU A 187 -8.01 -2.35 -2.34
CA LEU A 187 -7.71 -2.19 -0.92
C LEU A 187 -8.95 -2.52 -0.09
N ILE A 188 -8.73 -3.26 1.00
CA ILE A 188 -9.73 -3.61 2.01
C ILE A 188 -9.19 -3.10 3.35
N ASN A 189 -9.89 -2.16 3.98
CA ASN A 189 -9.55 -1.71 5.34
C ASN A 189 -10.56 -2.23 6.37
N PHE A 190 -10.04 -2.85 7.43
CA PHE A 190 -10.78 -3.26 8.61
C PHE A 190 -10.46 -2.31 9.78
N MET A 191 -11.50 -1.71 10.39
CA MET A 191 -11.34 -0.68 11.42
C MET A 191 -10.95 -1.24 12.79
N GLU A 192 -11.16 -2.53 13.02
CA GLU A 192 -10.77 -3.19 14.26
C GLU A 192 -9.33 -3.69 14.13
N PRO A 193 -8.55 -3.76 15.23
CA PRO A 193 -8.96 -3.49 16.61
C PRO A 193 -8.89 -2.01 17.04
N ASP A 194 -8.43 -1.09 16.18
CA ASP A 194 -8.25 0.35 16.49
C ASP A 194 -9.47 0.99 17.18
N GLY A 195 -10.67 0.79 16.63
CA GLY A 195 -11.89 1.37 17.20
C GLY A 195 -12.17 0.95 18.66
N TYR A 196 -11.85 -0.29 19.06
CA TYR A 196 -12.01 -0.71 20.47
C TYR A 196 -10.88 -0.25 21.36
N ALA A 197 -9.70 0.00 20.80
CA ALA A 197 -8.62 0.59 21.55
C ALA A 197 -8.92 2.01 21.97
N HIS A 198 -9.38 2.86 21.04
CA HIS A 198 -9.85 4.20 21.39
C HIS A 198 -11.00 4.18 22.41
N ALA A 199 -11.82 3.13 22.41
CA ALA A 199 -12.89 2.93 23.39
C ALA A 199 -12.44 2.34 24.73
N GLY A 200 -11.14 2.05 24.93
CA GLY A 200 -10.61 1.43 26.15
C GLY A 200 -11.14 0.02 26.42
N ASN A 201 -11.67 -0.67 25.40
CA ASN A 201 -12.23 -2.01 25.53
C ASN A 201 -11.23 -3.11 25.15
N TRP A 202 -10.40 -3.52 26.12
CA TRP A 202 -9.32 -4.47 25.90
C TRP A 202 -9.79 -5.83 25.35
N ASP A 203 -10.86 -6.37 25.92
CA ASP A 203 -11.40 -7.67 25.48
C ASP A 203 -11.83 -7.63 24.02
N ASN A 204 -12.52 -6.56 23.59
CA ASN A 204 -12.95 -6.43 22.21
C ASN A 204 -11.80 -6.03 21.27
N TYR A 205 -10.77 -5.34 21.77
CA TYR A 205 -9.53 -5.13 21.03
C TYR A 205 -8.86 -6.47 20.67
N LEU A 206 -8.67 -7.36 21.64
CA LEU A 206 -8.11 -8.70 21.36
C LEU A 206 -9.02 -9.53 20.47
N ARG A 207 -10.35 -9.47 20.66
CA ARG A 207 -11.31 -10.14 19.77
C ARG A 207 -11.30 -9.57 18.35
N GLY A 208 -11.04 -8.27 18.19
CA GLY A 208 -10.85 -7.62 16.89
C GLY A 208 -9.66 -8.21 16.13
N ILE A 209 -8.52 -8.37 16.81
CA ILE A 209 -7.33 -9.05 16.26
C ILE A 209 -7.70 -10.47 15.79
N VAL A 210 -8.34 -11.27 16.65
CA VAL A 210 -8.76 -12.65 16.31
C VAL A 210 -9.79 -12.66 15.17
N ARG A 211 -10.69 -11.68 15.10
CA ARG A 211 -11.65 -11.55 13.98
C ARG A 211 -10.91 -11.32 12.66
N ASN A 212 -10.00 -10.36 12.63
CA ASN A 212 -9.30 -10.00 11.41
C ASN A 212 -8.32 -11.08 10.95
N ASP A 213 -7.70 -11.84 11.86
CA ASP A 213 -6.97 -13.07 11.51
C ASP A 213 -7.85 -14.08 10.75
N ARG A 214 -9.08 -14.31 11.23
CA ARG A 214 -10.05 -15.18 10.54
C ARG A 214 -10.51 -14.60 9.21
N TYR A 215 -10.70 -13.28 9.11
CA TYR A 215 -11.13 -12.64 7.87
C TYR A 215 -10.06 -12.70 6.79
N VAL A 216 -8.79 -12.54 7.14
CA VAL A 216 -7.66 -12.74 6.23
C VAL A 216 -7.64 -14.18 5.70
N MET A 217 -7.83 -15.19 6.56
CA MET A 217 -7.93 -16.59 6.12
C MET A 217 -9.11 -16.81 5.17
N GLN A 218 -10.30 -16.35 5.54
CA GLN A 218 -11.51 -16.47 4.73
C GLN A 218 -11.42 -15.75 3.38
N LEU A 219 -10.68 -14.64 3.31
CA LEU A 219 -10.42 -13.93 2.07
C LEU A 219 -9.43 -14.70 1.20
N TRP A 220 -8.34 -15.20 1.80
CA TRP A 220 -7.35 -16.00 1.08
C TRP A 220 -7.98 -17.27 0.50
N GLU A 221 -8.75 -18.02 1.27
CA GLU A 221 -9.45 -19.22 0.79
C GLU A 221 -10.39 -18.89 -0.36
N PHE A 222 -11.20 -17.85 -0.21
CA PHE A 222 -12.10 -17.37 -1.26
C PHE A 222 -11.36 -17.04 -2.57
N LEU A 223 -10.21 -16.37 -2.50
CA LEU A 223 -9.38 -16.05 -3.66
C LEU A 223 -8.75 -17.31 -4.29
N GLN A 224 -8.46 -18.35 -3.51
CA GLN A 224 -7.89 -19.59 -4.04
C GLN A 224 -8.94 -20.55 -4.62
N GLU A 225 -10.22 -20.39 -4.27
CA GLU A 225 -11.31 -21.20 -4.79
C GLU A 225 -11.81 -20.74 -6.17
N ASP A 226 -11.73 -19.43 -6.49
CA ASP A 226 -12.17 -18.90 -7.78
C ASP A 226 -11.03 -18.96 -8.83
N PRO A 227 -11.21 -19.65 -9.97
CA PRO A 227 -10.22 -19.73 -11.04
C PRO A 227 -9.75 -18.38 -11.62
N ALA A 228 -10.54 -17.31 -11.47
CA ALA A 228 -10.14 -15.97 -11.87
C ALA A 228 -8.99 -15.41 -11.01
N PHE A 229 -8.91 -15.82 -9.75
CA PHE A 229 -7.95 -15.31 -8.77
C PHE A 229 -6.85 -16.32 -8.42
N HIS A 230 -7.18 -17.61 -8.40
CA HIS A 230 -6.26 -18.68 -8.02
C HIS A 230 -4.98 -18.66 -8.88
N LYS A 231 -3.82 -18.68 -8.22
CA LYS A 231 -2.47 -18.54 -8.83
C LYS A 231 -2.22 -17.27 -9.67
N LYS A 232 -3.14 -16.31 -9.63
CA LYS A 232 -3.06 -15.01 -10.31
C LYS A 232 -3.14 -13.83 -9.35
N THR A 233 -3.37 -14.10 -8.07
CA THR A 233 -3.57 -13.05 -7.06
C THR A 233 -2.39 -12.96 -6.12
N THR A 234 -1.95 -11.73 -5.92
CA THR A 234 -1.11 -11.32 -4.79
C THR A 234 -2.00 -10.73 -3.69
N LEU A 235 -1.87 -11.23 -2.47
CA LEU A 235 -2.50 -10.71 -1.26
C LEU A 235 -1.41 -10.13 -0.35
N LEU A 236 -1.50 -8.84 -0.05
CA LEU A 236 -0.65 -8.12 0.90
C LEU A 236 -1.47 -7.82 2.16
N VAL A 237 -0.97 -8.17 3.33
CA VAL A 237 -1.64 -7.90 4.62
C VAL A 237 -0.69 -7.15 5.53
N THR A 238 -1.14 -6.01 6.06
CA THR A 238 -0.33 -5.12 6.89
C THR A 238 -1.20 -4.33 7.88
N ASN A 239 -0.57 -3.46 8.66
CA ASN A 239 -1.23 -2.39 9.42
C ASN A 239 -0.83 -1.04 8.82
N ASP A 240 -1.65 -0.03 9.04
CA ASP A 240 -1.30 1.38 8.79
C ASP A 240 -0.47 1.97 9.92
N HIS A 241 -0.69 1.54 11.16
CA HIS A 241 0.12 1.88 12.32
C HIS A 241 -0.03 0.82 13.42
N GLY A 242 0.87 0.87 14.39
CA GLY A 242 0.72 0.19 15.67
C GLY A 242 0.09 1.10 16.73
N ARG A 243 0.45 0.93 18.00
CA ARG A 243 -0.05 1.76 19.12
C ARG A 243 1.04 2.00 20.18
N HIS A 244 0.84 2.96 21.08
CA HIS A 244 1.79 3.17 22.18
C HIS A 244 2.07 1.88 22.93
N LEU A 245 3.29 1.67 23.42
CA LEU A 245 3.65 0.55 24.30
C LEU A 245 3.20 0.80 25.75
N ASP A 246 3.29 -0.23 26.59
CA ASP A 246 3.03 -0.08 28.02
C ASP A 246 4.03 0.89 28.66
N GLY A 247 3.54 1.77 29.55
CA GLY A 247 4.34 2.82 30.18
C GLY A 247 4.43 4.13 29.39
N ILE A 248 3.91 4.18 28.16
CA ILE A 248 3.70 5.42 27.41
C ILE A 248 2.29 5.97 27.73
N ASN A 249 2.15 7.29 27.80
CA ASN A 249 0.87 7.93 28.15
C ASN A 249 -0.26 7.47 27.20
N GLY A 250 -1.45 7.21 27.75
CA GLY A 250 -2.59 6.62 27.03
C GLY A 250 -2.44 5.13 26.71
N GLY A 251 -1.23 4.58 26.73
CA GLY A 251 -0.95 3.16 26.48
C GLY A 251 -1.62 2.65 25.20
N TRP A 252 -2.04 1.40 25.22
CA TRP A 252 -2.64 0.73 24.05
C TRP A 252 -3.89 1.42 23.50
N MET A 253 -4.47 2.39 24.18
CA MET A 253 -5.64 3.13 23.68
C MET A 253 -5.24 4.18 22.66
N GLU A 254 -3.98 4.63 22.64
CA GLU A 254 -3.51 5.79 21.88
C GLU A 254 -2.39 5.44 20.88
N HIS A 255 -2.21 6.32 19.90
CA HIS A 255 -1.16 6.28 18.88
C HIS A 255 -0.96 7.70 18.29
N GLY A 256 -0.05 7.85 17.32
CA GLY A 256 0.15 9.11 16.60
C GLY A 256 1.50 9.78 16.84
N ASP A 257 2.34 9.23 17.69
CA ASP A 257 3.71 9.69 17.91
C ASP A 257 4.75 8.74 17.27
N LYS A 258 6.03 9.00 17.54
CA LYS A 258 7.19 8.24 17.03
C LYS A 258 7.60 7.09 17.97
N CYS A 259 6.69 6.61 18.79
CA CYS A 259 6.99 5.50 19.68
C CYS A 259 7.25 4.21 18.89
N ALA A 260 8.14 3.35 19.39
CA ALA A 260 8.45 2.08 18.72
C ALA A 260 7.19 1.21 18.48
N GLY A 261 6.25 1.17 19.42
CA GLY A 261 5.00 0.42 19.26
C GLY A 261 4.05 0.98 18.20
N CYS A 262 4.16 2.29 17.90
CA CYS A 262 3.36 3.01 16.93
C CYS A 262 3.89 2.75 15.52
N GLU A 263 5.21 2.67 15.39
CA GLU A 263 5.89 2.47 14.11
C GLU A 263 6.02 1.00 13.72
N GLN A 264 6.12 0.07 14.68
CA GLN A 264 6.34 -1.35 14.42
C GLN A 264 5.07 -2.03 13.94
N ILE A 265 5.11 -2.52 12.70
CA ILE A 265 4.03 -3.23 12.02
C ILE A 265 4.61 -4.44 11.27
N PHE A 266 3.87 -5.02 10.32
CA PHE A 266 4.33 -6.18 9.55
C PHE A 266 3.88 -6.10 8.10
N LEU A 267 4.49 -6.92 7.24
CA LEU A 267 3.92 -7.23 5.92
C LEU A 267 3.93 -8.74 5.68
N LEU A 268 2.74 -9.32 5.53
CA LEU A 268 2.56 -10.68 5.03
C LEU A 268 2.19 -10.61 3.55
N ALA A 269 3.01 -11.21 2.70
CA ALA A 269 2.90 -11.13 1.26
C ALA A 269 2.73 -12.54 0.66
N LEU A 270 1.55 -12.82 0.13
CA LEU A 270 1.19 -14.11 -0.46
C LEU A 270 0.96 -13.93 -1.96
N GLY A 271 1.44 -14.84 -2.80
CA GLY A 271 1.21 -14.73 -4.23
C GLY A 271 2.05 -15.68 -5.07
N PRO A 272 1.75 -15.81 -6.36
CA PRO A 272 2.44 -16.72 -7.26
C PRO A 272 3.90 -16.32 -7.53
N ASP A 273 4.20 -15.02 -7.45
CA ASP A 273 5.52 -14.45 -7.76
C ASP A 273 6.46 -14.38 -6.55
N PHE A 274 5.94 -14.58 -5.35
CA PHE A 274 6.71 -14.37 -4.12
C PHE A 274 7.41 -15.62 -3.61
N LYS A 275 8.66 -15.46 -3.16
CA LYS A 275 9.39 -16.51 -2.44
C LYS A 275 8.70 -16.82 -1.12
N LYS A 276 9.03 -17.98 -0.54
CA LYS A 276 8.50 -18.40 0.76
C LYS A 276 9.53 -18.14 1.85
N GLY A 277 9.08 -17.70 3.02
CA GLY A 277 9.91 -17.52 4.20
C GLY A 277 10.05 -16.06 4.64
N GLU A 278 10.98 -15.82 5.56
CA GLU A 278 11.18 -14.49 6.12
C GLU A 278 12.07 -13.61 5.25
N VAL A 279 11.77 -12.32 5.24
CA VAL A 279 12.58 -11.27 4.62
C VAL A 279 13.12 -10.39 5.73
N ALA A 280 14.44 -10.43 5.92
CA ALA A 280 15.12 -9.69 6.99
C ALA A 280 15.33 -8.20 6.65
N ALA A 281 15.29 -7.83 5.37
CA ALA A 281 15.51 -6.45 4.93
C ALA A 281 14.41 -5.51 5.46
N ARG A 282 14.80 -4.29 5.83
CA ARG A 282 13.87 -3.26 6.33
C ARG A 282 13.12 -2.59 5.17
N TYR A 283 11.81 -2.48 5.34
CA TYR A 283 10.89 -1.79 4.45
C TYR A 283 9.82 -1.03 5.24
N THR A 284 9.06 -0.19 4.56
CA THR A 284 8.07 0.72 5.16
C THR A 284 6.81 0.79 4.30
N LEU A 285 5.76 1.44 4.80
CA LEU A 285 4.48 1.59 4.08
C LEU A 285 4.63 2.11 2.65
N VAL A 286 5.54 3.06 2.43
CA VAL A 286 5.74 3.68 1.11
C VAL A 286 6.26 2.71 0.05
N ASP A 287 6.79 1.56 0.45
CA ASP A 287 7.33 0.54 -0.45
C ASP A 287 6.24 -0.36 -1.06
N ILE A 288 5.00 -0.31 -0.53
CA ILE A 288 3.89 -1.11 -1.05
C ILE A 288 3.48 -0.62 -2.44
N ALA A 289 3.19 0.68 -2.58
CA ALA A 289 2.75 1.27 -3.84
C ALA A 289 3.63 0.93 -5.07
N PRO A 290 4.95 1.18 -5.06
CA PRO A 290 5.83 0.82 -6.17
C PRO A 290 5.94 -0.69 -6.37
N THR A 291 5.83 -1.50 -5.31
CA THR A 291 5.81 -2.97 -5.42
C THR A 291 4.55 -3.45 -6.16
N VAL A 292 3.40 -2.84 -5.88
CA VAL A 292 2.14 -3.11 -6.59
C VAL A 292 2.21 -2.65 -8.04
N ALA A 293 2.78 -1.47 -8.30
CA ALA A 293 3.00 -0.98 -9.66
C ALA A 293 3.88 -1.93 -10.47
N HIS A 294 4.95 -2.45 -9.86
CA HIS A 294 5.80 -3.49 -10.47
C HIS A 294 5.04 -4.77 -10.78
N LEU A 295 4.24 -5.30 -9.83
CA LEU A 295 3.41 -6.49 -10.01
C LEU A 295 2.43 -6.36 -11.18
N LEU A 296 1.80 -5.19 -11.30
CA LEU A 296 0.79 -4.88 -12.32
C LEU A 296 1.38 -4.21 -13.57
N GLN A 297 2.71 -4.18 -13.69
CA GLN A 297 3.45 -3.75 -14.88
C GLN A 297 3.14 -2.31 -15.33
N PHE A 298 3.07 -1.38 -14.37
CA PHE A 298 2.97 0.06 -14.62
C PHE A 298 3.99 0.86 -13.80
N GLU A 299 4.15 2.13 -14.15
CA GLU A 299 5.05 3.06 -13.49
C GLU A 299 4.27 4.18 -12.81
N MET A 300 4.79 4.65 -11.68
CA MET A 300 4.34 5.84 -10.98
C MET A 300 5.35 6.97 -11.20
N ASP A 301 4.92 8.21 -11.02
CA ASP A 301 5.83 9.33 -11.17
C ASP A 301 6.94 9.27 -10.11
N SER A 302 8.17 9.49 -10.55
CA SER A 302 9.32 9.54 -9.65
C SER A 302 9.41 10.86 -8.91
N VAL A 303 8.72 11.90 -9.36
CA VAL A 303 8.67 13.22 -8.73
C VAL A 303 7.32 13.37 -8.05
N VAL A 304 7.35 13.64 -6.76
CA VAL A 304 6.16 13.66 -5.89
C VAL A 304 6.14 14.91 -5.02
N VAL A 305 4.95 15.21 -4.53
CA VAL A 305 4.65 16.36 -3.69
C VAL A 305 4.53 15.92 -2.23
N VAL A 306 5.24 16.58 -1.32
CA VAL A 306 5.20 16.27 0.12
C VAL A 306 4.79 17.52 0.89
N PRO A 307 3.58 17.54 1.50
CA PRO A 307 3.22 18.55 2.47
C PRO A 307 4.11 18.43 3.70
N ARG A 308 4.74 19.52 4.14
CA ARG A 308 5.53 19.59 5.37
C ARG A 308 5.08 20.76 6.22
N PRO A 309 4.99 20.60 7.56
CA PRO A 309 4.79 21.73 8.45
C PRO A 309 6.01 22.65 8.35
N ASP A 310 5.78 23.88 7.92
CA ASP A 310 6.70 24.98 8.06
C ASP A 310 6.47 25.63 9.43
N THR A 311 7.47 25.46 10.30
CA THR A 311 7.48 26.01 11.66
C THR A 311 8.25 27.33 11.74
N THR A 312 8.40 28.07 10.63
CA THR A 312 9.04 29.39 10.63
C THR A 312 8.42 30.27 11.73
N VAL A 313 9.21 30.58 12.75
CA VAL A 313 8.79 31.44 13.87
C VAL A 313 8.68 32.87 13.34
N VAL A 314 7.46 33.39 13.25
CA VAL A 314 7.24 34.80 12.90
C VAL A 314 7.39 35.64 14.17
N GLU A 315 8.46 36.44 14.26
CA GLU A 315 8.52 37.51 15.26
C GLU A 315 7.49 38.58 14.90
N LEU A 316 6.39 38.66 15.66
CA LEU A 316 5.43 39.75 15.52
C LEU A 316 6.08 41.06 16.00
N ALA A 317 6.21 42.02 15.08
CA ALA A 317 6.75 43.36 15.37
C ALA A 317 6.01 43.98 16.57
N MET A 318 6.79 44.53 17.50
CA MET A 318 6.29 45.06 18.76
C MET A 318 5.39 46.28 18.53
N ASP A 319 4.11 46.19 18.89
CA ASP A 319 3.38 47.36 19.35
C ASP A 319 3.86 47.68 20.77
N SER A 320 4.48 48.85 20.94
CA SER A 320 5.09 49.32 22.18
C SER A 320 4.09 49.64 23.29
N THR A 321 2.79 49.38 23.10
CA THR A 321 1.72 49.79 24.04
C THR A 321 1.23 48.69 25.00
N VAL A 322 1.67 47.44 24.88
CA VAL A 322 1.16 46.31 25.70
C VAL A 322 2.19 45.81 26.72
N VAL A 323 1.98 46.12 28.00
CA VAL A 323 2.75 45.60 29.15
C VAL A 323 2.03 44.39 29.74
N GLY A 324 2.51 43.19 29.42
CA GLY A 324 2.02 41.93 29.98
C GLY A 324 2.80 40.74 29.41
N ALA A 325 2.98 39.67 30.20
CA ALA A 325 3.74 38.49 29.79
C ALA A 325 3.21 37.92 28.46
N ARG A 326 4.05 37.94 27.42
CA ARG A 326 3.72 37.44 26.09
C ARG A 326 3.87 35.91 26.04
N LYS A 327 2.95 35.29 25.32
CA LYS A 327 3.10 33.91 24.83
C LYS A 327 3.50 34.07 23.36
N ASP A 328 4.70 33.66 22.99
CA ASP A 328 5.12 33.66 21.59
C ASP A 328 4.10 32.83 20.78
N SER A 329 3.48 33.44 19.77
CA SER A 329 2.52 32.77 18.90
C SER A 329 3.25 32.16 17.72
N ILE A 330 3.33 30.84 17.67
CA ILE A 330 3.87 30.08 16.53
C ILE A 330 2.74 29.95 15.49
N GLN A 331 2.94 30.48 14.29
CA GLN A 331 2.10 30.15 13.13
C GLN A 331 2.70 28.92 12.45
N VAL A 332 1.92 27.86 12.29
CA VAL A 332 2.32 26.67 11.54
C VAL A 332 1.64 26.76 10.17
N GLU A 333 2.42 26.94 9.11
CA GLU A 333 1.93 26.88 7.73
C GLU A 333 2.32 25.54 7.12
N MET A 334 1.51 24.99 6.21
CA MET A 334 1.91 23.82 5.45
C MET A 334 2.59 24.27 4.16
N LYS A 335 3.85 23.90 3.97
CA LYS A 335 4.57 24.10 2.71
C LYS A 335 4.57 22.83 1.88
N THR A 336 4.45 23.00 0.58
CA THR A 336 4.42 21.91 -0.38
C THR A 336 5.79 21.81 -1.05
N ASP A 337 6.54 20.75 -0.72
CA ASP A 337 7.84 20.49 -1.33
C ASP A 337 7.71 19.45 -2.45
N THR A 338 8.57 19.53 -3.47
CA THR A 338 8.71 18.48 -4.49
C THR A 338 9.96 17.66 -4.22
N THR A 339 9.86 16.34 -4.24
CA THR A 339 10.97 15.40 -3.99
C THR A 339 10.89 14.18 -4.89
N ILE A 340 11.92 13.34 -4.89
CA ILE A 340 11.87 12.01 -5.49
C ILE A 340 11.07 11.05 -4.60
N LEU A 341 10.25 10.19 -5.21
CA LEU A 341 9.52 9.10 -4.58
C LEU A 341 10.50 8.23 -3.78
N GLN A 342 10.24 8.13 -2.47
CA GLN A 342 11.11 7.40 -1.55
C GLN A 342 10.83 5.89 -1.56
N GLY A 343 9.58 5.52 -1.80
CA GLY A 343 9.16 4.13 -1.90
C GLY A 343 9.92 3.39 -3.00
N ARG A 344 10.33 2.16 -2.70
CA ARG A 344 11.04 1.28 -3.62
C ARG A 344 10.34 -0.08 -3.71
N VAL A 345 10.52 -0.74 -4.85
CA VAL A 345 10.06 -2.13 -5.02
C VAL A 345 10.76 -3.02 -3.99
N ILE A 346 9.99 -3.82 -3.24
CA ILE A 346 10.50 -4.79 -2.26
C ILE A 346 11.02 -6.03 -3.01
N LYS A 347 12.22 -5.91 -3.60
CA LYS A 347 12.79 -6.93 -4.51
C LYS A 347 12.96 -8.29 -3.85
N GLU A 348 13.20 -8.33 -2.54
CA GLU A 348 13.36 -9.54 -1.77
C GLU A 348 12.08 -10.36 -1.65
N LEU A 349 10.90 -9.83 -1.99
CA LEU A 349 9.68 -10.65 -2.06
C LEU A 349 9.73 -11.67 -3.20
N PHE A 350 10.43 -11.39 -4.29
CA PHE A 350 10.28 -12.11 -5.56
C PHE A 350 11.19 -13.36 -5.66
N LYS A 351 10.79 -14.33 -6.52
CA LYS A 351 11.48 -15.62 -6.77
C LYS A 351 12.49 -15.61 -7.91
#